data_AF-A0A970MSX4-F1
#
_entry.id   AF-A0A970MSX4-F1
#
_cell.length_a   1.000
_cell.length_b   1.000
_cell.length_c   1.000
_cell.angle_alpha   90.00
_cell.angle_beta   90.00
_cell.angle_gamma   90.00
#
_symmetry.space_group_name_H-M   'P 1'
#
loop_
_entity.id
_entity.type
_entity.pdbx_description
1 polymer ?
#
loop_
_entity_poly.entity_id
_entity_poly.type
_entity_poly.pdbx_seq_one_letter_code
_entity_poly.pdbx_strand_id
1 'polypeptide(L)'
;MGRASISYTNKDYESLRQELLARVPQLTDRWTDFNESDLGVVLLELFCGVGDMLAYYLDTQAAEAFLPTARQRQNVINLCKLINYKLDTPVAATTTLRFSLPSAMSEDVTIPAKTVCIARLDDGVVEFETIETTVLPRGQLSIDVGARQGNRKSEEFADTGDRSQRFSLSSTSVAQGSVQVNVGDSSWEEVQFFIDSASDSKHFQVETDGIDVTWIIFGDGIHGAIPSEGEMVTVEYLETLGSKGNIGRNLVTETVTPVYHNGALVQLSVTNLIASTGGSDRETLEHAKLQAPAELRSLWKAVTKDDYKALAEGFPGVAKAQVLDANNCANIRYYQVNMAVAPDGGGLPSPTLKRELAEFIESRKVITIEVNLFDPCYRPVSIDAEVYVYPTEDADSVRRRIEAALQTFFSFDRLAFGQHVYSSDIVSLLDGIQGVSHVTMFSPQADVEIKPGQIATLGDIHLGMKVVAL
;
A
#
# COMPACT_ATOMS: atom_id res chain seq x y z
N MET A 1 52.22 21.45 -20.33
CA MET A 1 51.39 21.54 -19.11
C MET A 1 49.97 21.21 -19.50
N GLY A 2 49.50 20.01 -19.17
CA GLY A 2 48.09 19.64 -19.35
C GLY A 2 47.25 20.48 -18.40
N ARG A 3 46.20 21.12 -18.90
CA ARG A 3 45.17 21.74 -18.04
C ARG A 3 44.63 20.63 -17.13
N ALA A 4 44.63 20.85 -15.82
CA ALA A 4 43.87 20.02 -14.90
C ALA A 4 42.41 20.04 -15.40
N SER A 5 41.93 18.91 -15.91
CA SER A 5 40.54 18.74 -16.31
C SER A 5 39.72 18.63 -15.03
N ILE A 6 38.80 19.57 -14.82
CA ILE A 6 37.89 19.56 -13.67
C ILE A 6 37.00 18.31 -13.79
N SER A 7 37.15 17.38 -12.85
CA SER A 7 36.31 16.19 -12.78
C SER A 7 35.06 16.52 -11.96
N TYR A 8 33.91 16.67 -12.64
CA TYR A 8 32.67 17.10 -11.98
C TYR A 8 32.01 16.03 -11.10
N THR A 9 32.52 14.79 -11.13
CA THR A 9 31.96 13.63 -10.40
C THR A 9 32.75 13.22 -9.16
N ASN A 10 33.98 13.73 -8.96
CA ASN A 10 34.84 13.33 -7.85
C ASN A 10 35.03 14.53 -6.90
N LYS A 11 34.06 14.77 -6.02
CA LYS A 11 34.07 15.87 -5.04
C LYS A 11 34.30 15.40 -3.60
N ASP A 12 34.91 14.24 -3.43
CA ASP A 12 35.35 13.76 -2.13
C ASP A 12 36.60 14.52 -1.65
N TYR A 13 36.86 14.46 -0.34
CA TYR A 13 37.98 15.13 0.31
C TYR A 13 39.33 14.92 -0.41
N GLU A 14 39.66 13.67 -0.76
CA GLU A 14 40.95 13.34 -1.37
C GLU A 14 41.06 13.90 -2.78
N SER A 15 39.99 13.77 -3.57
CA SER A 15 39.94 14.34 -4.92
C SER A 15 40.07 15.87 -4.90
N LEU A 16 39.37 16.55 -3.98
CA LEU A 16 39.48 18.01 -3.81
C LEU A 16 40.89 18.42 -3.37
N ARG A 17 41.49 17.69 -2.43
CA ARG A 17 42.86 17.95 -1.95
C ARG A 17 43.88 17.83 -3.08
N GLN A 18 43.81 16.74 -3.84
CA GLN A 18 44.70 16.52 -4.98
C GLN A 18 44.53 17.60 -6.06
N GLU A 19 43.29 17.99 -6.39
CA GLU A 19 43.02 19.03 -7.38
C GLU A 19 43.55 20.40 -6.93
N LEU A 20 43.28 20.79 -5.68
CA LEU A 20 43.71 22.09 -5.16
C LEU A 20 45.23 22.17 -5.08
N LEU A 21 45.93 21.13 -4.58
CA LEU A 21 47.39 21.07 -4.56
C LEU A 21 47.99 21.16 -5.96
N ALA A 22 47.40 20.47 -6.95
CA ALA A 22 47.84 20.54 -8.34
C ALA A 22 47.63 21.93 -8.98
N ARG A 23 46.73 22.74 -8.40
CA ARG A 23 46.38 24.08 -8.91
C ARG A 23 47.21 25.20 -8.29
N VAL A 24 47.77 25.02 -7.08
CA VAL A 24 48.61 26.02 -6.41
C VAL A 24 49.75 26.54 -7.30
N PRO A 25 50.58 25.69 -7.96
CA PRO A 25 51.68 26.17 -8.81
C PRO A 25 51.23 26.95 -10.06
N GLN A 26 49.95 26.87 -10.42
CA GLN A 26 49.38 27.60 -11.55
C GLN A 26 48.89 29.00 -11.14
N LEU A 27 48.64 29.21 -9.84
CA LEU A 27 48.13 30.46 -9.29
C LEU A 27 49.24 31.35 -8.71
N THR A 28 50.28 30.73 -8.14
CA THR A 28 51.39 31.45 -7.51
C THR A 28 52.66 30.60 -7.53
N ASP A 29 53.80 31.26 -7.72
CA ASP A 29 55.14 30.70 -7.61
C ASP A 29 55.71 30.82 -6.18
N ARG A 30 55.01 31.52 -5.29
CA ARG A 30 55.48 31.82 -3.92
C ARG A 30 55.28 30.69 -2.92
N TRP A 31 54.30 29.82 -3.14
CA TRP A 31 54.00 28.69 -2.25
C TRP A 31 54.66 27.43 -2.80
N THR A 32 55.75 27.01 -2.16
CA THR A 32 56.62 25.93 -2.64
C THR A 32 56.70 24.72 -1.71
N ASP A 33 56.21 24.82 -0.48
CA ASP A 33 56.20 23.74 0.50
C ASP A 33 54.82 23.08 0.56
N PHE A 34 54.77 21.77 0.28
CA PHE A 34 53.56 20.95 0.26
C PHE A 34 53.59 19.83 1.30
N ASN A 35 54.44 19.93 2.32
CA ASN A 35 54.47 18.98 3.43
C ASN A 35 53.21 19.11 4.30
N GLU A 36 52.80 18.02 4.96
CA GLU A 36 51.63 18.00 5.86
C GLU A 36 51.76 19.00 7.04
N SER A 37 52.98 19.38 7.40
CA SER A 37 53.24 20.34 8.49
C SER A 37 53.13 21.81 8.05
N ASP A 38 52.99 22.08 6.75
CA ASP A 38 52.82 23.45 6.26
C ASP A 38 51.44 24.01 6.64
N LEU A 39 51.42 25.22 7.20
CA LEU A 39 50.17 25.87 7.63
C LEU A 39 49.22 26.10 6.45
N GLY A 40 49.74 26.36 5.25
CA GLY A 40 48.95 26.51 4.04
C GLY A 40 48.26 25.21 3.63
N VAL A 41 48.95 24.08 3.75
CA VAL A 41 48.40 22.73 3.49
C VAL A 41 47.30 22.40 4.49
N VAL A 42 47.50 22.66 5.79
CA VAL A 42 46.48 22.45 6.83
C VAL A 42 45.22 23.28 6.56
N LEU A 43 45.38 24.55 6.18
CA LEU A 43 44.24 25.40 5.82
C LEU A 43 43.54 24.90 4.55
N LEU A 44 44.29 24.47 3.53
CA LEU A 44 43.73 23.88 2.32
C LEU A 44 42.93 22.62 2.63
N GLU A 45 43.45 21.74 3.49
CA GLU A 45 42.76 20.54 3.94
C GLU A 45 41.47 20.86 4.71
N LEU A 46 41.47 21.90 5.55
CA LEU A 46 40.24 22.40 6.20
C LEU A 46 39.20 22.83 5.15
N PHE A 47 39.61 23.57 4.12
CA PHE A 47 38.73 23.96 3.02
C PHE A 47 38.25 22.76 2.20
N CYS A 48 39.06 21.72 2.00
CA CYS A 48 38.63 20.46 1.39
C CYS A 48 37.53 19.80 2.22
N GLY A 49 37.68 19.74 3.54
CA GLY A 49 36.65 19.20 4.44
C GLY A 49 35.33 19.96 4.35
N VAL A 50 35.38 21.29 4.31
CA VAL A 50 34.17 22.11 4.07
C VAL A 50 33.59 21.86 2.68
N GLY A 51 34.44 21.75 1.66
CA GLY A 51 34.04 21.48 0.28
C GLY A 51 33.32 20.14 0.13
N ASP A 52 33.84 19.09 0.75
CA ASP A 52 33.25 17.74 0.78
C ASP A 52 31.87 17.76 1.46
N MET A 53 31.75 18.39 2.62
CA MET A 53 30.45 18.55 3.30
C MET A 53 29.43 19.31 2.43
N LEU A 54 29.84 20.41 1.79
CA LEU A 54 28.95 21.16 0.90
C LEU A 54 28.57 20.36 -0.35
N ALA A 55 29.51 19.60 -0.92
CA ALA A 55 29.24 18.72 -2.05
C ALA A 55 28.22 17.64 -1.69
N TYR A 56 28.38 17.00 -0.52
CA TYR A 56 27.40 16.04 0.00
C TYR A 56 26.00 16.66 0.15
N TYR A 57 25.88 17.87 0.71
CA TYR A 57 24.59 18.54 0.84
C TYR A 57 23.97 18.88 -0.52
N LEU A 58 24.75 19.34 -1.48
CA LEU A 58 24.28 19.63 -2.84
C LEU A 58 23.79 18.36 -3.55
N ASP A 59 24.54 17.27 -3.46
CA ASP A 59 24.18 16.01 -4.10
C ASP A 59 22.93 15.40 -3.43
N THR A 60 22.82 15.52 -2.10
CA THR A 60 21.61 15.10 -1.36
C THR A 60 20.39 15.93 -1.76
N GLN A 61 20.52 17.27 -1.82
CA GLN A 61 19.42 18.14 -2.25
C GLN A 61 19.02 17.87 -3.71
N ALA A 62 19.98 17.63 -4.59
CA ALA A 62 19.73 17.28 -5.99
C ALA A 62 19.01 15.93 -6.10
N ALA A 63 19.39 14.93 -5.29
CA ALA A 63 18.72 13.64 -5.26
C ALA A 63 17.27 13.76 -4.77
N GLU A 64 16.98 14.66 -3.83
CA GLU A 64 15.62 14.91 -3.32
C GLU A 64 14.72 15.67 -4.31
N ALA A 65 15.27 16.30 -5.35
CA ALA A 65 14.50 17.07 -6.33
C ALA A 65 13.78 16.21 -7.39
N PHE A 66 14.16 14.93 -7.55
CA PHE A 66 13.58 14.04 -8.55
C PHE A 66 12.95 12.81 -7.90
N LEU A 67 11.74 12.46 -8.34
CA LEU A 67 10.96 11.36 -7.75
C LEU A 67 11.72 10.02 -7.68
N PRO A 68 12.46 9.57 -8.72
CA PRO A 68 13.16 8.28 -8.66
C PRO A 68 14.28 8.24 -7.61
N THR A 69 14.93 9.39 -7.35
CA THR A 69 16.10 9.48 -6.48
C THR A 69 15.78 9.95 -5.06
N ALA A 70 14.61 10.58 -4.86
CA ALA A 70 14.19 11.09 -3.57
C ALA A 70 14.06 9.98 -2.52
N ARG A 71 14.51 10.28 -1.29
CA ARG A 71 14.51 9.35 -0.16
C ARG A 71 13.66 9.85 1.00
N GLN A 72 13.51 11.16 1.17
CA GLN A 72 12.65 11.71 2.21
C GLN A 72 11.18 11.62 1.80
N ARG A 73 10.35 11.01 2.66
CA ARG A 73 8.91 10.83 2.40
C ARG A 73 8.20 12.15 2.12
N GLN A 74 8.50 13.20 2.88
CA GLN A 74 7.88 14.51 2.68
C GLN A 74 8.17 15.07 1.27
N ASN A 75 9.39 14.91 0.77
CA ASN A 75 9.76 15.39 -0.56
C ASN A 75 9.06 14.58 -1.65
N VAL A 76 8.99 13.25 -1.49
CA VAL A 76 8.20 12.38 -2.38
C VAL A 76 6.73 12.80 -2.41
N ILE A 77 6.11 13.03 -1.26
CA ILE A 77 4.72 13.53 -1.17
C ILE A 77 4.58 14.86 -1.93
N ASN A 78 5.49 15.82 -1.71
CA ASN A 78 5.44 17.11 -2.36
C ASN A 78 5.60 17.00 -3.89
N LEU A 79 6.49 16.13 -4.38
CA LEU A 79 6.69 15.87 -5.81
C LEU A 79 5.45 15.20 -6.43
N CYS A 80 4.86 14.22 -5.75
CA CYS A 80 3.65 13.54 -6.18
C CYS A 80 2.44 14.48 -6.24
N LYS A 81 2.31 15.41 -5.28
CA LYS A 81 1.26 16.44 -5.29
C LYS A 81 1.28 17.29 -6.56
N LEU A 82 2.46 17.60 -7.12
CA LEU A 82 2.58 18.38 -8.37
C LEU A 82 1.94 17.68 -9.57
N ILE A 83 1.87 16.35 -9.53
CA ILE A 83 1.28 15.52 -10.59
C ILE A 83 -0.07 14.94 -10.17
N ASN A 84 -0.74 15.51 -9.17
CA ASN A 84 -2.05 15.04 -8.70
C ASN A 84 -2.08 13.60 -8.17
N TYR A 85 -0.94 13.08 -7.72
CA TYR A 85 -0.85 11.78 -7.07
C TYR A 85 -0.77 11.97 -5.56
N LYS A 86 -1.70 11.38 -4.81
CA LYS A 86 -1.72 11.37 -3.35
C LYS A 86 -1.31 9.98 -2.90
N LEU A 87 -0.27 9.89 -2.06
CA LEU A 87 0.13 8.61 -1.49
C LEU A 87 -0.98 8.08 -0.58
N ASP A 88 -1.19 6.78 -0.58
CA ASP A 88 -2.18 6.16 0.29
C ASP A 88 -1.76 6.23 1.76
N THR A 89 -2.70 6.65 2.61
CA THR A 89 -2.60 6.46 4.05
C THR A 89 -2.92 5.00 4.39
N PRO A 90 -2.79 4.56 5.66
CA PRO A 90 -3.18 3.20 6.03
C PRO A 90 -4.60 2.87 5.54
N VAL A 91 -4.77 1.74 4.87
CA VAL A 91 -6.05 1.31 4.31
C VAL A 91 -6.69 0.29 5.24
N ALA A 92 -7.97 0.49 5.51
CA ALA A 92 -8.74 -0.43 6.32
C ALA A 92 -9.12 -1.69 5.54
N ALA A 93 -8.84 -2.86 6.12
CA ALA A 93 -9.28 -4.13 5.57
C ALA A 93 -10.82 -4.21 5.51
N THR A 94 -11.33 -4.96 4.54
CA THR A 94 -12.78 -5.12 4.33
C THR A 94 -13.16 -6.59 4.31
N THR A 95 -14.38 -6.89 4.77
CA THR A 95 -14.93 -8.25 4.78
C THR A 95 -16.45 -8.23 4.70
N THR A 96 -17.06 -9.40 4.70
CA THR A 96 -18.51 -9.58 4.79
C THR A 96 -18.87 -10.28 6.09
N LEU A 97 -19.66 -9.61 6.92
CA LEU A 97 -20.21 -10.13 8.16
C LEU A 97 -21.58 -10.75 7.91
N ARG A 98 -21.72 -12.02 8.27
CA ARG A 98 -23.00 -12.72 8.34
C ARG A 98 -23.56 -12.59 9.74
N PHE A 99 -24.65 -11.84 9.87
CA PHE A 99 -25.46 -11.84 11.08
C PHE A 99 -26.49 -12.95 11.00
N SER A 100 -26.65 -13.73 12.07
CA SER A 100 -27.58 -14.86 12.12
C SER A 100 -28.46 -14.80 13.37
N LEU A 101 -29.75 -15.11 13.18
CA LEU A 101 -30.73 -15.28 14.25
C LEU A 101 -30.82 -16.76 14.65
N PRO A 102 -31.05 -17.07 15.94
CA PRO A 102 -31.31 -18.44 16.39
C PRO A 102 -32.66 -18.97 15.87
N SER A 103 -33.61 -18.09 15.57
CA SER A 103 -34.93 -18.42 15.02
C SER A 103 -35.45 -17.28 14.16
N ALA A 104 -36.14 -17.59 13.07
CA ALA A 104 -36.67 -16.58 12.15
C ALA A 104 -37.71 -15.70 12.85
N MET A 105 -37.62 -14.38 12.62
CA MET A 105 -38.56 -13.40 13.17
C MET A 105 -39.70 -13.14 12.18
N SER A 106 -40.87 -12.75 12.71
CA SER A 106 -42.07 -12.43 11.91
C SER A 106 -42.05 -11.03 11.29
N GLU A 107 -41.09 -10.20 11.72
CA GLU A 107 -40.87 -8.84 11.25
C GLU A 107 -39.44 -8.67 10.77
N ASP A 108 -39.22 -7.64 9.96
CA ASP A 108 -37.91 -7.30 9.43
C ASP A 108 -37.04 -6.72 10.55
N VAL A 109 -35.79 -7.17 10.65
CA VAL A 109 -34.82 -6.67 11.64
C VAL A 109 -33.83 -5.75 10.94
N THR A 110 -33.67 -4.53 11.45
CA THR A 110 -32.68 -3.59 10.90
C THR A 110 -31.36 -3.71 11.64
N ILE A 111 -30.28 -3.90 10.88
CA ILE A 111 -28.90 -3.83 11.37
C ILE A 111 -28.35 -2.47 10.93
N PRO A 112 -28.18 -1.52 11.84
CA PRO A 112 -27.68 -0.18 11.51
C PRO A 112 -26.26 -0.22 10.95
N ALA A 113 -25.92 0.74 10.08
CA ALA A 113 -24.53 1.07 9.79
C ALA A 113 -23.79 1.44 11.10
N LYS A 114 -22.46 1.32 11.09
CA LYS A 114 -21.60 1.55 12.26
C LYS A 114 -21.85 0.57 13.43
N THR A 115 -22.58 -0.52 13.22
CA THR A 115 -22.65 -1.63 14.20
C THR A 115 -21.26 -2.27 14.33
N VAL A 116 -20.70 -2.26 15.54
CA VAL A 116 -19.34 -2.76 15.83
C VAL A 116 -19.37 -4.25 16.15
N CYS A 117 -18.47 -5.00 15.51
CA CYS A 117 -18.21 -6.42 15.73
C CYS A 117 -16.71 -6.64 15.93
N ILE A 118 -16.32 -7.67 16.69
CA ILE A 118 -14.91 -7.91 17.02
C ILE A 118 -14.48 -9.36 16.78
N ALA A 119 -13.22 -9.50 16.41
CA ALA A 119 -12.46 -10.75 16.47
C ALA A 119 -11.48 -10.67 17.65
N ARG A 120 -11.49 -11.69 18.52
CA ARG A 120 -10.50 -11.84 19.59
C ARG A 120 -9.42 -12.79 19.10
N LEU A 121 -8.23 -12.26 18.87
CA LEU A 121 -7.03 -13.00 18.48
C LEU A 121 -6.10 -13.10 19.69
N ASP A 122 -5.12 -13.99 19.63
CA ASP A 122 -4.10 -14.13 20.68
C ASP A 122 -3.32 -12.82 20.89
N ASP A 123 -3.11 -12.07 19.81
CA ASP A 123 -2.34 -10.82 19.79
C ASP A 123 -3.18 -9.54 20.03
N GLY A 124 -4.49 -9.68 20.29
CA GLY A 124 -5.36 -8.55 20.61
C GLY A 124 -6.77 -8.63 20.00
N VAL A 125 -7.46 -7.49 20.00
CA VAL A 125 -8.82 -7.37 19.46
C VAL A 125 -8.77 -6.61 18.14
N VAL A 126 -9.45 -7.16 17.13
CA VAL A 126 -9.63 -6.49 15.83
C VAL A 126 -11.10 -6.10 15.70
N GLU A 127 -11.34 -4.80 15.61
CA GLU A 127 -12.69 -4.23 15.50
C GLU A 127 -13.07 -3.96 14.04
N PHE A 128 -14.33 -4.23 13.73
CA PHE A 128 -14.97 -3.97 12.45
C PHE A 128 -16.27 -3.21 12.68
N GLU A 129 -16.58 -2.30 11.78
CA GLU A 129 -17.89 -1.67 11.71
C GLU A 129 -18.60 -2.00 10.41
N THR A 130 -19.93 -2.15 10.49
CA THR A 130 -20.78 -2.30 9.29
C THR A 130 -20.81 -1.01 8.48
N ILE A 131 -20.69 -1.12 7.16
CA ILE A 131 -20.56 0.04 6.26
C ILE A 131 -21.93 0.67 5.97
N GLU A 132 -22.96 -0.16 5.87
CA GLU A 132 -24.30 0.27 5.48
C GLU A 132 -25.38 -0.37 6.34
N THR A 133 -26.48 0.37 6.53
CA THR A 133 -27.66 -0.15 7.21
C THR A 133 -28.33 -1.18 6.33
N THR A 134 -28.50 -2.39 6.85
CA THR A 134 -29.10 -3.51 6.11
C THR A 134 -30.29 -4.06 6.86
N VAL A 135 -31.32 -4.46 6.12
CA VAL A 135 -32.54 -5.06 6.69
C VAL A 135 -32.52 -6.56 6.46
N LEU A 136 -32.58 -7.34 7.55
CA LEU A 136 -32.83 -8.77 7.53
C LEU A 136 -34.34 -9.00 7.36
N PRO A 137 -34.80 -9.52 6.21
CA PRO A 137 -36.23 -9.70 5.96
C PRO A 137 -36.84 -10.76 6.89
N ARG A 138 -38.11 -10.57 7.25
CA ARG A 138 -38.89 -11.55 8.02
C ARG A 138 -38.81 -12.95 7.41
N GLY A 139 -38.77 -13.96 8.27
CA GLY A 139 -38.65 -15.35 7.84
C GLY A 139 -37.23 -15.79 7.44
N GLN A 140 -36.28 -14.88 7.26
CA GLN A 140 -34.88 -15.22 7.02
C GLN A 140 -34.12 -15.40 8.34
N LEU A 141 -33.07 -16.24 8.31
CA LEU A 141 -32.22 -16.53 9.46
C LEU A 141 -30.91 -15.76 9.45
N SER A 142 -30.48 -15.24 8.30
CA SER A 142 -29.19 -14.58 8.18
C SER A 142 -29.16 -13.54 7.09
N ILE A 143 -28.33 -12.52 7.26
CA ILE A 143 -28.04 -11.49 6.26
C ILE A 143 -26.54 -11.21 6.24
N ASP A 144 -26.03 -10.92 5.05
CA ASP A 144 -24.63 -10.58 4.81
C ASP A 144 -24.50 -9.07 4.65
N VAL A 145 -23.58 -8.45 5.40
CA VAL A 145 -23.36 -7.00 5.44
C VAL A 145 -21.88 -6.71 5.26
N GLY A 146 -21.55 -5.74 4.41
CA GLY A 146 -20.17 -5.28 4.24
C GLY A 146 -19.65 -4.63 5.52
N ALA A 147 -18.42 -4.95 5.89
CA ALA A 147 -17.76 -4.38 7.07
C ALA A 147 -16.35 -3.91 6.74
N ARG A 148 -15.92 -2.87 7.44
CA ARG A 148 -14.59 -2.27 7.34
C ARG A 148 -13.90 -2.32 8.70
N GLN A 149 -12.61 -2.64 8.70
CA GLN A 149 -11.79 -2.72 9.89
C GLN A 149 -11.49 -1.32 10.41
N GLY A 150 -11.71 -1.07 11.69
CA GLY A 150 -11.30 0.18 12.32
C GLY A 150 -12.04 0.47 13.60
N ASN A 151 -11.43 1.30 14.43
CA ASN A 151 -12.07 1.91 15.60
C ASN A 151 -12.47 3.33 15.23
N ARG A 152 -13.77 3.65 15.31
CA ARG A 152 -14.26 4.99 14.99
C ARG A 152 -13.89 5.97 16.09
N LYS A 153 -13.20 7.04 15.71
CA LYS A 153 -12.85 8.18 16.55
C LYS A 153 -13.66 9.41 16.14
N SER A 154 -13.84 10.31 17.09
CA SER A 154 -14.45 11.62 16.89
C SER A 154 -13.61 12.65 17.65
N GLU A 155 -13.18 13.69 16.96
CA GLU A 155 -12.47 14.84 17.54
C GLU A 155 -13.26 16.12 17.26
N GLU A 156 -13.26 17.02 18.23
CA GLU A 156 -13.97 18.31 18.14
C GLU A 156 -12.95 19.45 18.22
N PHE A 157 -13.07 20.38 17.29
CA PHE A 157 -12.24 21.58 17.24
C PHE A 157 -13.12 22.83 17.25
N ALA A 158 -12.62 23.89 17.89
CA ALA A 158 -13.25 25.20 17.82
C ALA A 158 -12.78 25.90 16.54
N ASP A 159 -13.73 26.30 15.69
CA ASP A 159 -13.43 27.11 14.52
C ASP A 159 -12.95 28.51 14.93
N THR A 160 -11.90 29.02 14.27
CA THR A 160 -11.33 30.35 14.57
C THR A 160 -11.75 31.41 13.56
N GLY A 161 -12.49 31.05 12.50
CA GLY A 161 -12.86 31.96 11.40
C GLY A 161 -11.68 32.37 10.52
N ASP A 162 -10.51 31.75 10.69
CA ASP A 162 -9.30 32.08 9.94
C ASP A 162 -9.34 31.47 8.52
N ARG A 163 -8.76 32.20 7.57
CA ARG A 163 -8.59 31.69 6.19
C ARG A 163 -7.65 30.50 6.18
N SER A 164 -8.00 29.46 5.42
CA SER A 164 -7.18 28.26 5.27
C SER A 164 -6.83 27.58 6.60
N GLN A 165 -7.75 27.62 7.57
CA GLN A 165 -7.55 27.01 8.88
C GLN A 165 -7.23 25.52 8.75
N ARG A 166 -6.37 25.03 9.66
CA ARG A 166 -5.90 23.65 9.70
C ARG A 166 -6.03 23.05 11.09
N PHE A 167 -6.48 21.81 11.15
CA PHE A 167 -6.56 21.01 12.37
C PHE A 167 -5.79 19.71 12.19
N SER A 168 -4.94 19.35 13.14
CA SER A 168 -4.26 18.06 13.16
C SER A 168 -5.07 17.05 13.96
N LEU A 169 -5.26 15.86 13.41
CA LEU A 169 -5.84 14.73 14.14
C LEU A 169 -4.81 14.11 15.09
N SER A 170 -5.28 13.53 16.19
CA SER A 170 -4.42 12.89 17.19
C SER A 170 -3.90 11.52 16.77
N SER A 171 -4.65 10.81 15.92
CA SER A 171 -4.25 9.49 15.39
C SER A 171 -3.31 9.62 14.20
N THR A 172 -2.30 8.75 14.15
CA THR A 172 -1.36 8.61 13.02
C THR A 172 -1.77 7.50 12.05
N SER A 173 -2.82 6.73 12.36
CA SER A 173 -3.28 5.58 11.56
C SER A 173 -4.71 5.79 11.06
N VAL A 174 -4.97 6.99 10.52
CA VAL A 174 -6.26 7.37 9.94
C VAL A 174 -6.48 6.61 8.64
N ALA A 175 -7.57 5.85 8.59
CA ALA A 175 -7.90 5.00 7.45
C ALA A 175 -8.20 5.85 6.21
N GLN A 176 -7.63 5.46 5.07
CA GLN A 176 -7.80 6.11 3.78
C GLN A 176 -9.29 6.31 3.44
N GLY A 177 -9.66 7.55 3.11
CA GLY A 177 -11.04 7.92 2.73
C GLY A 177 -12.09 7.75 3.83
N SER A 178 -11.69 7.65 5.10
CA SER A 178 -12.65 7.47 6.23
C SER A 178 -13.09 8.76 6.91
N VAL A 179 -12.43 9.88 6.60
CA VAL A 179 -12.63 11.16 7.27
C VAL A 179 -13.97 11.76 6.86
N GLN A 180 -14.77 12.12 7.87
CA GLN A 180 -16.04 12.82 7.72
C GLN A 180 -16.00 14.08 8.58
N VAL A 181 -16.28 15.23 7.98
CA VAL A 181 -16.25 16.53 8.67
C VAL A 181 -17.65 17.12 8.69
N ASN A 182 -18.10 17.48 9.89
CA ASN A 182 -19.30 18.27 10.10
C ASN A 182 -18.92 19.57 10.81
N VAL A 183 -19.51 20.69 10.40
CA VAL A 183 -19.43 21.97 11.10
C VAL A 183 -20.84 22.32 11.54
N GLY A 184 -21.06 22.33 12.86
CA GLY A 184 -22.41 22.30 13.43
C GLY A 184 -23.21 21.10 12.87
N ASP A 185 -24.37 21.38 12.29
CA ASP A 185 -25.23 20.36 11.65
C ASP A 185 -24.95 20.18 10.14
N SER A 186 -23.96 20.88 9.58
CA SER A 186 -23.65 20.83 8.16
C SER A 186 -22.52 19.85 7.85
N SER A 187 -22.76 18.89 6.96
CA SER A 187 -21.72 18.03 6.40
C SER A 187 -20.92 18.75 5.31
N TRP A 188 -19.60 18.53 5.31
CA TRP A 188 -18.65 19.05 4.33
C TRP A 188 -18.11 17.90 3.47
N GLU A 189 -17.71 18.21 2.24
CA GLU A 189 -17.22 17.24 1.25
C GLU A 189 -15.68 17.28 1.15
N GLU A 190 -15.03 16.11 1.17
CA GLU A 190 -13.59 16.01 0.94
C GLU A 190 -13.30 16.24 -0.54
N VAL A 191 -12.42 17.20 -0.84
CA VAL A 191 -11.88 17.42 -2.19
C VAL A 191 -10.37 17.27 -2.19
N GLN A 192 -9.83 16.83 -3.33
CA GLN A 192 -8.38 16.71 -3.49
C GLN A 192 -7.70 18.08 -3.53
N PHE A 193 -8.32 19.06 -4.20
CA PHE A 193 -7.85 20.43 -4.29
C PHE A 193 -9.02 21.41 -4.29
N PHE A 194 -8.76 22.63 -3.79
CA PHE A 194 -9.76 23.71 -3.78
C PHE A 194 -9.91 24.47 -5.10
N ILE A 195 -9.10 24.17 -6.13
CA ILE A 195 -9.07 24.97 -7.37
C ILE A 195 -10.44 25.04 -8.07
N ASP A 196 -11.21 23.95 -7.99
CA ASP A 196 -12.55 23.83 -8.57
C ASP A 196 -13.67 24.20 -7.57
N SER A 197 -13.31 24.55 -6.33
CA SER A 197 -14.26 24.92 -5.28
C SER A 197 -14.68 26.39 -5.43
N ALA A 198 -15.98 26.66 -5.38
CA ALA A 198 -16.48 28.03 -5.27
C ALA A 198 -16.29 28.58 -3.83
N SER A 199 -16.42 29.90 -3.68
CA SER A 199 -16.21 30.60 -2.39
C SER A 199 -17.15 30.16 -1.26
N ASP A 200 -18.31 29.60 -1.60
CA ASP A 200 -19.34 29.10 -0.67
C ASP A 200 -19.41 27.57 -0.63
N SER A 201 -18.53 26.88 -1.36
CA SER A 201 -18.49 25.42 -1.37
C SER A 201 -18.01 24.89 -0.02
N LYS A 202 -18.82 24.05 0.62
CA LYS A 202 -18.50 23.39 1.91
C LYS A 202 -17.53 22.23 1.69
N HIS A 203 -16.32 22.57 1.28
CA HIS A 203 -15.27 21.61 0.96
C HIS A 203 -14.15 21.67 1.99
N PHE A 204 -13.56 20.52 2.29
CA PHE A 204 -12.34 20.40 3.07
C PHE A 204 -11.34 19.51 2.34
N GLN A 205 -10.06 19.59 2.72
CA GLN A 205 -9.01 18.74 2.20
C GLN A 205 -8.36 17.96 3.34
N VAL A 206 -8.01 16.70 3.09
CA VAL A 206 -7.22 15.88 4.01
C VAL A 206 -5.80 15.73 3.47
N GLU A 207 -4.81 16.15 4.24
CA GLU A 207 -3.40 15.94 3.92
C GLU A 207 -2.68 15.18 5.03
N THR A 208 -1.92 14.14 4.67
CA THR A 208 -1.04 13.44 5.60
C THR A 208 0.41 13.75 5.25
N ASP A 209 1.21 14.12 6.24
CA ASP A 209 2.60 14.49 6.05
C ASP A 209 3.57 13.28 6.12
N GLY A 210 4.87 13.55 5.95
CA GLY A 210 5.90 12.52 5.95
C GLY A 210 6.14 11.83 7.30
N ILE A 211 5.53 12.32 8.39
CA ILE A 211 5.60 11.75 9.74
C ILE A 211 4.24 11.23 10.22
N ASP A 212 3.30 11.03 9.29
CA ASP A 212 1.96 10.46 9.50
C ASP A 212 0.99 11.35 10.30
N VAL A 213 1.22 12.66 10.39
CA VAL A 213 0.23 13.59 10.94
C VAL A 213 -0.78 13.93 9.85
N THR A 214 -2.06 13.73 10.16
CA THR A 214 -3.17 14.03 9.25
C THR A 214 -3.78 15.39 9.59
N TRP A 215 -3.89 16.24 8.58
CA TRP A 215 -4.38 17.61 8.66
C TRP A 215 -5.70 17.75 7.90
N ILE A 216 -6.69 18.33 8.57
CA ILE A 216 -7.93 18.82 7.96
C ILE A 216 -7.71 20.28 7.61
N ILE A 217 -7.93 20.64 6.35
CA ILE A 217 -7.70 21.99 5.82
C ILE A 217 -9.00 22.51 5.23
N PHE A 218 -9.34 23.77 5.56
CA PHE A 218 -10.51 24.47 5.00
C PHE A 218 -10.12 25.48 3.92
N GLY A 219 -11.12 26.00 3.22
CA GLY A 219 -10.94 27.01 2.17
C GLY A 219 -10.51 28.37 2.71
N ASP A 220 -10.23 29.30 1.80
CA ASP A 220 -9.81 30.67 2.10
C ASP A 220 -10.93 31.71 1.90
N GLY A 221 -12.15 31.27 1.56
CA GLY A 221 -13.30 32.10 1.21
C GLY A 221 -13.31 32.57 -0.25
N ILE A 222 -12.31 32.18 -1.05
CA ILE A 222 -12.27 32.35 -2.51
C ILE A 222 -12.39 30.98 -3.17
N HIS A 223 -11.60 30.02 -2.69
CA HIS A 223 -11.54 28.63 -3.11
C HIS A 223 -11.96 27.73 -1.94
N GLY A 224 -13.28 27.52 -1.82
CA GLY A 224 -13.89 26.86 -0.67
C GLY A 224 -14.29 27.82 0.45
N ALA A 225 -15.36 27.46 1.15
CA ALA A 225 -15.89 28.23 2.28
C ALA A 225 -14.95 28.18 3.49
N ILE A 226 -14.97 29.27 4.25
CA ILE A 226 -14.45 29.31 5.63
C ILE A 226 -15.61 28.87 6.54
N PRO A 227 -15.40 27.96 7.50
CA PRO A 227 -16.45 27.61 8.44
C PRO A 227 -16.88 28.81 9.28
N SER A 228 -18.09 28.75 9.84
CA SER A 228 -18.62 29.85 10.65
C SER A 228 -17.84 29.96 11.96
N GLU A 229 -17.33 31.16 12.25
CA GLU A 229 -16.60 31.43 13.49
C GLU A 229 -17.38 30.99 14.73
N GLY A 230 -16.74 30.18 15.59
CA GLY A 230 -17.34 29.68 16.83
C GLY A 230 -18.28 28.47 16.68
N GLU A 231 -18.54 28.00 15.45
CA GLU A 231 -19.15 26.68 15.28
C GLU A 231 -18.14 25.57 15.61
N MET A 232 -18.66 24.43 16.08
CA MET A 232 -17.86 23.27 16.41
C MET A 232 -17.59 22.46 15.15
N VAL A 233 -16.32 22.19 14.87
CA VAL A 233 -15.88 21.29 13.80
C VAL A 233 -15.74 19.90 14.40
N THR A 234 -16.63 18.98 14.04
CA THR A 234 -16.58 17.58 14.43
C THR A 234 -15.98 16.76 13.30
N VAL A 235 -14.87 16.07 13.57
CA VAL A 235 -14.20 15.19 12.62
C VAL A 235 -14.33 13.75 13.10
N GLU A 236 -15.06 12.93 12.34
CA GLU A 236 -15.11 11.49 12.54
C GLU A 236 -14.16 10.79 11.57
N TYR A 237 -13.45 9.76 12.02
CA TYR A 237 -12.60 8.95 11.16
C TYR A 237 -12.41 7.55 11.74
N LEU A 238 -11.89 6.62 10.92
CA LEU A 238 -11.50 5.29 11.39
C LEU A 238 -10.01 5.25 11.69
N GLU A 239 -9.65 4.78 12.87
CA GLU A 239 -8.30 4.34 13.19
C GLU A 239 -8.15 2.87 12.80
N THR A 240 -7.30 2.60 11.81
CA THR A 240 -7.10 1.26 11.26
C THR A 240 -5.82 0.60 11.76
N LEU A 241 -5.81 -0.72 11.75
CA LEU A 241 -4.61 -1.53 11.99
C LEU A 241 -3.80 -1.79 10.70
N GLY A 242 -4.23 -1.22 9.56
CA GLY A 242 -3.58 -1.40 8.26
C GLY A 242 -3.47 -2.87 7.87
N SER A 243 -2.25 -3.32 7.59
CA SER A 243 -1.98 -4.72 7.22
C SER A 243 -2.42 -5.75 8.26
N LYS A 244 -2.40 -5.37 9.55
CA LYS A 244 -2.82 -6.24 10.67
C LYS A 244 -4.34 -6.40 10.78
N GLY A 245 -5.11 -5.60 10.02
CA GLY A 245 -6.55 -5.78 9.87
C GLY A 245 -6.96 -6.96 8.99
N ASN A 246 -5.99 -7.59 8.30
CA ASN A 246 -6.22 -8.77 7.48
C ASN A 246 -6.24 -10.03 8.37
N ILE A 247 -7.42 -10.63 8.51
CA ILE A 247 -7.65 -11.78 9.40
C ILE A 247 -8.36 -12.90 8.65
N GLY A 248 -8.16 -14.13 9.10
CA GLY A 248 -8.81 -15.30 8.54
C GLY A 248 -10.35 -15.27 8.63
N ARG A 249 -11.00 -16.18 7.90
CA ARG A 249 -12.45 -16.40 7.98
C ARG A 249 -12.88 -16.94 9.35
N ASN A 250 -14.12 -16.69 9.72
CA ASN A 250 -14.78 -17.17 10.93
C ASN A 250 -14.12 -16.73 12.25
N LEU A 251 -13.36 -15.64 12.25
CA LEU A 251 -12.67 -15.11 13.44
C LEU A 251 -13.43 -13.96 14.10
N VAL A 252 -14.25 -13.22 13.36
CA VAL A 252 -15.20 -12.25 13.94
C VAL A 252 -16.34 -13.04 14.56
N THR A 253 -16.58 -12.92 15.86
CA THR A 253 -17.57 -13.77 16.54
C THR A 253 -18.46 -13.03 17.54
N GLU A 254 -18.16 -11.77 17.84
CA GLU A 254 -18.85 -11.00 18.88
C GLU A 254 -19.36 -9.68 18.30
N THR A 255 -20.64 -9.36 18.56
CA THR A 255 -21.23 -8.06 18.25
C THR A 255 -21.18 -7.20 19.51
N VAL A 256 -20.51 -6.05 19.44
CA VAL A 256 -20.35 -5.12 20.57
C VAL A 256 -21.49 -4.12 20.61
N THR A 257 -21.89 -3.57 19.46
CA THR A 257 -23.04 -2.65 19.38
C THR A 257 -24.34 -3.44 19.44
N PRO A 258 -25.17 -3.29 20.49
CA PRO A 258 -26.43 -4.02 20.60
C PRO A 258 -27.40 -3.61 19.50
N VAL A 259 -28.01 -4.60 18.82
CA VAL A 259 -29.05 -4.37 17.82
C VAL A 259 -30.42 -4.54 18.47
N TYR A 260 -31.29 -3.55 18.32
CA TYR A 260 -32.63 -3.55 18.90
C TYR A 260 -33.70 -3.64 17.83
N HIS A 261 -34.77 -4.38 18.13
CA HIS A 261 -36.01 -4.41 17.35
C HIS A 261 -37.19 -4.14 18.27
N ASN A 262 -38.01 -3.13 17.97
CA ASN A 262 -39.13 -2.70 18.83
C ASN A 262 -38.77 -2.50 20.31
N GLY A 263 -37.55 -2.01 20.59
CA GLY A 263 -37.04 -1.78 21.95
C GLY A 263 -36.53 -3.04 22.67
N ALA A 264 -36.61 -4.22 22.06
CA ALA A 264 -36.04 -5.46 22.59
C ALA A 264 -34.68 -5.77 21.94
N LEU A 265 -33.73 -6.25 22.73
CA LEU A 265 -32.42 -6.68 22.23
C LEU A 265 -32.57 -7.92 21.35
N VAL A 266 -32.07 -7.85 20.13
CA VAL A 266 -32.05 -8.97 19.19
C VAL A 266 -30.82 -9.83 19.46
N GLN A 267 -31.04 -11.12 19.72
CA GLN A 267 -29.95 -12.08 19.88
C GLN A 267 -29.41 -12.48 18.51
N LEU A 268 -28.26 -11.91 18.14
CA LEU A 268 -27.56 -12.17 16.88
C LEU A 268 -26.22 -12.84 17.17
N SER A 269 -25.86 -13.84 16.36
CA SER A 269 -24.47 -14.24 16.18
C SER A 269 -23.89 -13.58 14.93
N VAL A 270 -22.59 -13.34 14.92
CA VAL A 270 -21.89 -12.75 13.78
C VAL A 270 -20.72 -13.63 13.37
N THR A 271 -20.46 -13.74 12.07
CA THR A 271 -19.24 -14.38 11.55
C THR A 271 -18.78 -13.76 10.24
N ASN A 272 -17.47 -13.68 9.98
CA ASN A 272 -16.96 -13.27 8.67
C ASN A 272 -16.76 -14.48 7.76
N LEU A 273 -17.54 -14.59 6.68
CA LEU A 273 -17.53 -15.76 5.79
C LEU A 273 -16.25 -15.88 4.96
N ILE A 274 -15.72 -14.73 4.59
CA ILE A 274 -14.47 -14.57 3.85
C ILE A 274 -13.44 -13.95 4.78
N ALA A 275 -12.16 -14.17 4.47
CA ALA A 275 -11.09 -13.46 5.15
C ALA A 275 -11.28 -11.94 5.02
N SER A 276 -10.84 -11.19 6.01
CA SER A 276 -10.67 -9.75 5.89
C SER A 276 -9.41 -9.48 5.09
N THR A 277 -9.54 -8.70 4.02
CA THR A 277 -8.47 -8.42 3.04
C THR A 277 -8.51 -6.96 2.59
N GLY A 278 -7.46 -6.50 1.92
CA GLY A 278 -7.37 -5.12 1.41
C GLY A 278 -6.87 -4.11 2.45
N GLY A 279 -6.52 -4.58 3.65
CA GLY A 279 -5.85 -3.73 4.63
C GLY A 279 -4.37 -3.61 4.29
N SER A 280 -3.86 -2.39 4.27
CA SER A 280 -2.45 -2.10 4.06
C SER A 280 -1.98 -0.99 4.98
N ASP A 281 -0.71 -1.03 5.34
CA ASP A 281 -0.09 0.11 6.00
C ASP A 281 0.07 1.25 4.99
N ARG A 282 0.55 2.41 5.43
CA ARG A 282 0.82 3.55 4.53
C ARG A 282 1.67 3.12 3.33
N GLU A 283 1.42 3.74 2.19
CA GLU A 283 2.10 3.39 0.95
C GLU A 283 3.62 3.50 1.06
N THR A 284 4.36 2.54 0.52
CA THR A 284 5.82 2.57 0.50
C THR A 284 6.35 3.55 -0.56
N LEU A 285 7.54 4.13 -0.32
CA LEU A 285 8.16 5.04 -1.30
C LEU A 285 8.48 4.35 -2.63
N GLU A 286 8.87 3.07 -2.56
CA GLU A 286 9.22 2.30 -3.76
C GLU A 286 7.98 2.00 -4.60
N HIS A 287 6.83 1.75 -3.97
CA HIS A 287 5.55 1.66 -4.66
C HIS A 287 5.17 3.00 -5.31
N ALA A 288 5.19 4.09 -4.55
CA ALA A 288 4.81 5.43 -5.04
C ALA A 288 5.65 5.87 -6.25
N LYS A 289 6.96 5.54 -6.26
CA LYS A 289 7.87 5.83 -7.39
C LYS A 289 7.50 5.09 -8.68
N LEU A 290 6.88 3.91 -8.57
CA LEU A 290 6.41 3.13 -9.71
C LEU A 290 5.00 3.53 -10.12
N GLN A 291 4.13 3.76 -9.14
CA GLN A 291 2.70 3.98 -9.33
C GLN A 291 2.38 5.40 -9.83
N ALA A 292 3.01 6.43 -9.26
CA ALA A 292 2.70 7.82 -9.63
C ALA A 292 2.96 8.12 -11.13
N PRO A 293 4.09 7.67 -11.74
CA PRO A 293 4.28 7.82 -13.19
C PRO A 293 3.29 7.00 -14.03
N ALA A 294 2.87 5.83 -13.54
CA ALA A 294 1.92 4.97 -14.24
C ALA A 294 0.52 5.60 -14.32
N GLU A 295 0.05 6.20 -13.23
CA GLU A 295 -1.22 6.94 -13.22
C GLU A 295 -1.16 8.23 -14.03
N LEU A 296 -0.07 9.00 -13.90
CA LEU A 296 0.13 10.21 -14.70
C LEU A 296 0.07 9.91 -16.20
N ARG A 297 0.63 8.78 -16.65
CA ARG A 297 0.55 8.34 -18.04
C ARG A 297 -0.89 8.08 -18.49
N SER A 298 -1.74 7.57 -17.60
CA SER A 298 -3.16 7.35 -17.91
C SER A 298 -4.00 8.63 -17.93
N LEU A 299 -3.44 9.74 -17.44
CA LEU A 299 -4.16 10.99 -17.19
C LEU A 299 -5.45 10.77 -16.39
N TRP A 300 -5.40 9.85 -15.42
CA TRP A 300 -6.52 9.48 -14.55
C TRP A 300 -7.75 8.97 -15.32
N LYS A 301 -7.56 8.43 -16.53
CA LYS A 301 -8.61 7.88 -17.40
C LYS A 301 -8.26 6.50 -17.91
N ALA A 302 -9.22 5.59 -17.91
CA ALA A 302 -9.03 4.21 -18.31
C ALA A 302 -9.33 4.02 -19.80
N VAL A 303 -8.28 3.88 -20.62
CA VAL A 303 -8.40 3.70 -22.07
C VAL A 303 -7.68 2.43 -22.54
N THR A 304 -6.38 2.32 -22.24
CA THR A 304 -5.58 1.14 -22.56
C THR A 304 -5.59 0.14 -21.40
N LYS A 305 -5.18 -1.12 -21.65
CA LYS A 305 -5.06 -2.13 -20.57
C LYS A 305 -4.17 -1.67 -19.43
N ASP A 306 -3.07 -1.00 -19.78
CA ASP A 306 -2.11 -0.49 -18.81
C ASP A 306 -2.71 0.65 -17.97
N ASP A 307 -3.61 1.45 -18.54
CA ASP A 307 -4.33 2.50 -17.80
C ASP A 307 -5.33 1.90 -16.81
N TYR A 308 -6.12 0.90 -17.24
CA TYR A 308 -7.01 0.15 -16.35
C TYR A 308 -6.23 -0.52 -15.22
N LYS A 309 -5.08 -1.11 -15.54
CA LYS A 309 -4.22 -1.75 -14.55
C LYS A 309 -3.67 -0.72 -13.56
N ALA A 310 -3.08 0.38 -14.05
CA ALA A 310 -2.53 1.43 -13.21
C ALA A 310 -3.59 2.01 -12.28
N LEU A 311 -4.78 2.35 -12.79
CA LEU A 311 -5.87 2.88 -11.97
C LEU A 311 -6.37 1.87 -10.93
N ALA A 312 -6.37 0.57 -11.26
CA ALA A 312 -6.77 -0.45 -10.30
C ALA A 312 -5.73 -0.69 -9.21
N GLU A 313 -4.44 -0.77 -9.55
CA GLU A 313 -3.33 -0.94 -8.59
C GLU A 313 -3.07 0.34 -7.76
N GLY A 314 -3.55 1.49 -8.22
CA GLY A 314 -3.55 2.73 -7.47
C GLY A 314 -4.77 2.94 -6.59
N PHE A 315 -5.74 2.02 -6.63
CA PHE A 315 -6.91 2.10 -5.79
C PHE A 315 -6.60 1.52 -4.40
N PRO A 316 -6.90 2.24 -3.30
CA PRO A 316 -6.61 1.78 -1.95
C PRO A 316 -7.12 0.36 -1.67
N GLY A 317 -6.24 -0.51 -1.19
CA GLY A 317 -6.56 -1.88 -0.83
C GLY A 317 -6.46 -2.90 -1.98
N VAL A 318 -6.04 -2.47 -3.18
CA VAL A 318 -5.73 -3.34 -4.31
C VAL A 318 -4.22 -3.45 -4.46
N ALA A 319 -3.67 -4.65 -4.33
CA ALA A 319 -2.25 -4.88 -4.52
C ALA A 319 -1.87 -5.17 -5.98
N LYS A 320 -2.71 -5.94 -6.70
CA LYS A 320 -2.41 -6.41 -8.05
C LYS A 320 -3.65 -6.43 -8.90
N ALA A 321 -3.49 -6.04 -10.17
CA ALA A 321 -4.54 -6.16 -11.17
C ALA A 321 -4.02 -6.79 -12.47
N GLN A 322 -4.87 -7.55 -13.14
CA GLN A 322 -4.64 -8.00 -14.50
C GLN A 322 -5.87 -7.73 -15.36
N VAL A 323 -5.63 -7.08 -16.49
CA VAL A 323 -6.67 -6.65 -17.42
C VAL A 323 -6.65 -7.53 -18.67
N LEU A 324 -7.81 -8.08 -19.01
CA LEU A 324 -8.03 -8.98 -20.12
C LEU A 324 -9.10 -8.40 -21.05
N ASP A 325 -8.86 -8.49 -22.35
CA ASP A 325 -9.83 -8.11 -23.40
C ASP A 325 -10.06 -9.27 -24.38
N ALA A 326 -10.81 -8.99 -25.45
CA ALA A 326 -11.08 -9.93 -26.54
C ALA A 326 -9.81 -10.52 -27.20
N ASN A 327 -8.66 -9.84 -27.13
CA ASN A 327 -7.39 -10.34 -27.66
C ASN A 327 -6.74 -11.37 -26.73
N ASN A 328 -7.05 -11.34 -25.43
CA ASN A 328 -6.54 -12.34 -24.47
C ASN A 328 -7.45 -13.57 -24.38
N CYS A 329 -8.76 -13.40 -24.57
CA CYS A 329 -9.72 -14.49 -24.46
C CYS A 329 -10.86 -14.29 -25.45
N ALA A 330 -11.05 -15.27 -26.35
CA ALA A 330 -12.08 -15.22 -27.38
C ALA A 330 -13.52 -15.16 -26.84
N ASN A 331 -13.73 -15.51 -25.56
CA ASN A 331 -15.03 -15.44 -24.91
C ASN A 331 -15.36 -14.03 -24.38
N ILE A 332 -14.39 -13.10 -24.40
CA ILE A 332 -14.62 -11.70 -24.03
C ILE A 332 -15.10 -10.97 -25.28
N ARG A 333 -16.24 -10.28 -25.16
CA ARG A 333 -16.83 -9.53 -26.27
C ARG A 333 -16.02 -8.25 -26.53
N TYR A 334 -16.14 -7.71 -27.74
CA TYR A 334 -15.70 -6.33 -27.98
C TYR A 334 -16.45 -5.37 -27.06
N TYR A 335 -15.77 -4.29 -26.67
CA TYR A 335 -16.25 -3.31 -25.70
C TYR A 335 -16.43 -3.84 -24.27
N GLN A 336 -15.87 -5.02 -23.97
CA GLN A 336 -15.83 -5.58 -22.63
C GLN A 336 -14.37 -5.71 -22.16
N VAL A 337 -14.13 -5.27 -20.93
CA VAL A 337 -12.85 -5.43 -20.24
C VAL A 337 -13.09 -6.25 -18.99
N ASN A 338 -12.36 -7.36 -18.84
CA ASN A 338 -12.41 -8.18 -17.64
C ASN A 338 -11.14 -7.93 -16.82
N MET A 339 -11.28 -7.72 -15.52
CA MET A 339 -10.16 -7.41 -14.64
C MET A 339 -10.13 -8.37 -13.45
N ALA A 340 -9.02 -9.09 -13.29
CA ALA A 340 -8.71 -9.82 -12.07
C ALA A 340 -8.08 -8.87 -11.07
N VAL A 341 -8.55 -8.89 -9.83
CA VAL A 341 -8.07 -7.97 -8.78
C VAL A 341 -7.72 -8.78 -7.54
N ALA A 342 -6.49 -8.67 -7.07
CA ALA A 342 -6.07 -9.25 -5.79
C ALA A 342 -5.88 -8.11 -4.76
N PRO A 343 -6.51 -8.22 -3.58
CA PRO A 343 -6.42 -7.20 -2.55
C PRO A 343 -5.05 -7.18 -1.88
N ASP A 344 -4.73 -6.09 -1.19
CA ASP A 344 -3.64 -6.06 -0.22
C ASP A 344 -3.79 -7.18 0.82
N GLY A 345 -2.67 -7.79 1.20
CA GLY A 345 -2.64 -9.02 2.02
C GLY A 345 -2.97 -10.31 1.26
N GLY A 346 -3.35 -10.22 -0.03
CA GLY A 346 -3.70 -11.35 -0.87
C GLY A 346 -5.05 -12.00 -0.53
N GLY A 347 -5.37 -13.11 -1.19
CA GLY A 347 -6.66 -13.79 -1.06
C GLY A 347 -7.74 -13.20 -1.97
N LEU A 348 -9.00 -13.39 -1.59
CA LEU A 348 -10.14 -12.93 -2.39
C LEU A 348 -10.51 -11.50 -1.99
N PRO A 349 -10.79 -10.60 -2.96
CA PRO A 349 -11.28 -9.26 -2.64
C PRO A 349 -12.70 -9.35 -2.07
N SER A 350 -12.98 -8.51 -1.06
CA SER A 350 -14.33 -8.43 -0.50
C SER A 350 -15.32 -7.88 -1.54
N PRO A 351 -16.63 -8.20 -1.44
CA PRO A 351 -17.66 -7.58 -2.27
C PRO A 351 -17.65 -6.05 -2.18
N THR A 352 -17.38 -5.51 -0.99
CA THR A 352 -17.23 -4.06 -0.77
C THR A 352 -16.10 -3.49 -1.61
N LEU A 353 -14.89 -4.06 -1.53
CA LEU A 353 -13.73 -3.59 -2.27
C LEU A 353 -14.00 -3.62 -3.79
N LYS A 354 -14.61 -4.70 -4.28
CA LYS A 354 -15.00 -4.80 -5.70
C LYS A 354 -16.02 -3.72 -6.11
N ARG A 355 -17.01 -3.43 -5.26
CA ARG A 355 -18.01 -2.40 -5.53
C ARG A 355 -17.36 -1.01 -5.62
N GLU A 356 -16.56 -0.64 -4.63
CA GLU A 356 -15.89 0.67 -4.58
C GLU A 356 -14.90 0.84 -5.74
N LEU A 357 -14.12 -0.19 -6.06
CA LEU A 357 -13.24 -0.17 -7.23
C LEU A 357 -14.03 -0.05 -8.55
N ALA A 358 -15.15 -0.76 -8.67
CA ALA A 358 -15.99 -0.69 -9.87
C ALA A 358 -16.53 0.74 -10.09
N GLU A 359 -17.00 1.40 -9.03
CA GLU A 359 -17.45 2.80 -9.08
C GLU A 359 -16.30 3.77 -9.44
N PHE A 360 -15.11 3.54 -8.86
CA PHE A 360 -13.92 4.30 -9.16
C PHE A 360 -13.52 4.22 -10.64
N ILE A 361 -13.54 3.03 -11.23
CA ILE A 361 -13.22 2.80 -12.64
C ILE A 361 -14.36 3.29 -13.55
N GLU A 362 -15.62 3.13 -13.16
CA GLU A 362 -16.79 3.57 -13.94
C GLU A 362 -16.73 5.08 -14.25
N SER A 363 -16.36 5.89 -13.27
CA SER A 363 -16.20 7.35 -13.44
C SER A 363 -15.00 7.77 -14.34
N ARG A 364 -14.12 6.83 -14.68
CA ARG A 364 -12.86 7.08 -15.41
C ARG A 364 -12.76 6.37 -16.75
N LYS A 365 -13.62 5.39 -17.03
CA LYS A 365 -13.58 4.64 -18.29
C LYS A 365 -14.23 5.38 -19.44
N VAL A 366 -13.98 4.86 -20.64
CA VAL A 366 -14.76 5.20 -21.84
C VAL A 366 -16.20 4.70 -21.66
N ILE A 367 -17.18 5.59 -21.91
CA ILE A 367 -18.60 5.36 -21.61
C ILE A 367 -19.17 4.06 -22.19
N THR A 368 -18.73 3.64 -23.38
CA THR A 368 -19.25 2.46 -24.09
C THR A 368 -18.63 1.14 -23.63
N ILE A 369 -17.66 1.15 -22.73
CA ILE A 369 -16.97 -0.05 -22.27
C ILE A 369 -17.69 -0.61 -21.04
N GLU A 370 -17.94 -1.92 -21.04
CA GLU A 370 -18.38 -2.66 -19.85
C GLU A 370 -17.16 -3.23 -19.13
N VAL A 371 -17.06 -2.99 -17.81
CA VAL A 371 -15.97 -3.50 -16.98
C VAL A 371 -16.52 -4.58 -16.05
N ASN A 372 -15.91 -5.76 -16.10
CA ASN A 372 -16.27 -6.88 -15.24
C ASN A 372 -15.08 -7.23 -14.34
N LEU A 373 -15.26 -7.02 -13.04
CA LEU A 373 -14.30 -7.46 -12.02
C LEU A 373 -14.55 -8.93 -11.68
N PHE A 374 -13.49 -9.72 -11.60
CA PHE A 374 -13.58 -11.12 -11.18
C PHE A 374 -12.48 -11.50 -10.19
N ASP A 375 -12.72 -12.58 -9.46
CA ASP A 375 -11.86 -13.03 -8.38
C ASP A 375 -10.55 -13.65 -8.90
N PRO A 376 -9.42 -13.44 -8.21
CA PRO A 376 -8.15 -14.05 -8.57
C PRO A 376 -8.21 -15.56 -8.28
N CYS A 377 -7.51 -16.34 -9.10
CA CYS A 377 -7.37 -17.78 -8.89
C CYS A 377 -5.95 -18.11 -8.42
N TYR A 378 -5.81 -18.62 -7.20
CA TYR A 378 -4.51 -19.03 -6.68
C TYR A 378 -4.22 -20.46 -7.10
N ARG A 379 -3.10 -20.67 -7.82
CA ARG A 379 -2.68 -21.97 -8.31
C ARG A 379 -1.53 -22.50 -7.45
N PRO A 380 -1.78 -23.52 -6.60
CA PRO A 380 -0.72 -24.12 -5.81
C PRO A 380 0.29 -24.85 -6.71
N VAL A 381 1.57 -24.65 -6.42
CA VAL A 381 2.70 -25.34 -7.03
C VAL A 381 3.37 -26.17 -5.95
N SER A 382 3.12 -27.48 -5.99
CA SER A 382 3.70 -28.42 -5.02
C SER A 382 5.13 -28.77 -5.40
N ILE A 383 6.00 -28.78 -4.39
CA ILE A 383 7.43 -29.04 -4.52
C ILE A 383 7.71 -30.42 -3.94
N ASP A 384 8.28 -31.30 -4.77
CA ASP A 384 8.79 -32.60 -4.34
C ASP A 384 10.25 -32.71 -4.78
N ALA A 385 11.16 -32.88 -3.82
CA ALA A 385 12.59 -32.95 -4.10
C ALA A 385 13.35 -33.76 -3.05
N GLU A 386 14.41 -34.43 -3.51
CA GLU A 386 15.47 -34.94 -2.66
C GLU A 386 16.60 -33.92 -2.57
N VAL A 387 16.96 -33.52 -1.35
CA VAL A 387 17.98 -32.53 -1.07
C VAL A 387 19.15 -33.22 -0.38
N TYR A 388 20.32 -33.08 -0.98
CA TYR A 388 21.56 -33.63 -0.45
C TYR A 388 22.33 -32.53 0.29
N VAL A 389 22.64 -32.78 1.55
CA VAL A 389 23.22 -31.82 2.49
C VAL A 389 24.67 -32.19 2.78
N TYR A 390 25.54 -31.17 2.91
CA TYR A 390 26.94 -31.40 3.30
C TYR A 390 27.05 -32.04 4.69
N PRO A 391 28.01 -32.95 4.93
CA PRO A 391 28.16 -33.64 6.22
C PRO A 391 28.39 -32.73 7.44
N THR A 392 28.84 -31.50 7.22
CA THR A 392 29.13 -30.51 8.27
C THR A 392 27.91 -29.71 8.70
N GLU A 393 26.78 -29.84 8.01
CA GLU A 393 25.57 -29.06 8.23
C GLU A 393 24.45 -29.92 8.82
N ASP A 394 23.60 -29.29 9.64
CA ASP A 394 22.43 -29.92 10.23
C ASP A 394 21.24 -29.94 9.24
N ALA A 395 20.74 -31.13 8.93
CA ALA A 395 19.72 -31.32 7.91
C ALA A 395 18.39 -30.61 8.24
N ASP A 396 18.00 -30.54 9.51
CA ASP A 396 16.75 -29.87 9.92
C ASP A 396 16.87 -28.34 9.84
N SER A 397 18.05 -27.80 10.12
CA SER A 397 18.33 -26.38 9.94
C SER A 397 18.36 -26.00 8.46
N VAL A 398 18.93 -26.84 7.59
CA VAL A 398 18.89 -26.64 6.13
C VAL A 398 17.45 -26.73 5.62
N ARG A 399 16.66 -27.71 6.07
CA ARG A 399 15.24 -27.84 5.74
C ARG A 399 14.46 -26.55 6.05
N ARG A 400 14.63 -25.98 7.25
CA ARG A 400 13.97 -24.72 7.62
C ARG A 400 14.38 -23.54 6.74
N ARG A 401 15.67 -23.46 6.35
CA ARG A 401 16.15 -22.44 5.40
C ARG A 401 15.49 -22.61 4.03
N ILE A 402 15.33 -23.85 3.56
CA ILE A 402 14.63 -24.19 2.32
C ILE A 402 13.16 -23.77 2.37
N GLU A 403 12.45 -24.18 3.41
CA GLU A 403 11.03 -23.85 3.57
C GLU A 403 10.82 -22.32 3.62
N ALA A 404 11.68 -21.58 4.33
CA ALA A 404 11.63 -20.13 4.37
C ALA A 404 11.96 -19.48 3.00
N ALA A 405 12.93 -20.01 2.26
CA ALA A 405 13.28 -19.53 0.92
C ALA A 405 12.13 -19.77 -0.08
N LEU A 406 11.50 -20.95 -0.02
CA LEU A 406 10.32 -21.28 -0.83
C LEU A 406 9.12 -20.38 -0.47
N GLN A 407 8.85 -20.16 0.82
CA GLN A 407 7.81 -19.21 1.26
C GLN A 407 8.08 -17.80 0.74
N THR A 408 9.34 -17.37 0.73
CA THR A 408 9.73 -16.05 0.21
C THR A 408 9.63 -15.99 -1.32
N PHE A 409 9.97 -17.06 -2.04
CA PHE A 409 9.87 -17.12 -3.50
C PHE A 409 8.42 -17.08 -3.96
N PHE A 410 7.55 -17.85 -3.30
CA PHE A 410 6.12 -17.90 -3.59
C PHE A 410 5.30 -16.86 -2.81
N SER A 411 5.93 -15.84 -2.23
CA SER A 411 5.22 -14.79 -1.51
C SER A 411 4.35 -13.99 -2.48
N PHE A 412 3.21 -13.54 -1.98
CA PHE A 412 2.26 -12.78 -2.78
C PHE A 412 2.93 -11.56 -3.41
N ASP A 413 3.81 -10.84 -2.69
CA ASP A 413 4.48 -9.63 -3.19
C ASP A 413 5.35 -9.90 -4.42
N ARG A 414 6.03 -11.05 -4.49
CA ARG A 414 6.98 -11.35 -5.58
C ARG A 414 6.32 -11.89 -6.85
N LEU A 415 5.19 -12.59 -6.73
CA LEU A 415 4.55 -13.26 -7.87
C LEU A 415 3.44 -12.42 -8.51
N ALA A 416 3.54 -12.16 -9.79
CA ALA A 416 2.54 -11.42 -10.56
C ALA A 416 1.48 -12.36 -11.19
N PHE A 417 0.35 -11.78 -11.60
CA PHE A 417 -0.65 -12.51 -12.38
C PHE A 417 -0.07 -13.06 -13.68
N GLY A 418 -0.37 -14.32 -13.98
CA GLY A 418 0.09 -15.00 -15.20
C GLY A 418 1.61 -15.22 -15.26
N GLN A 419 2.36 -14.95 -14.19
CA GLN A 419 3.79 -15.20 -14.16
C GLN A 419 4.06 -16.70 -14.10
N HIS A 420 4.69 -17.23 -15.14
CA HIS A 420 5.12 -18.63 -15.19
C HIS A 420 6.17 -18.92 -14.10
N VAL A 421 6.12 -20.13 -13.55
CA VAL A 421 7.10 -20.60 -12.58
C VAL A 421 8.00 -21.61 -13.27
N TYR A 422 9.25 -21.21 -13.50
CA TYR A 422 10.23 -22.08 -14.16
C TYR A 422 10.82 -23.08 -13.17
N SER A 423 10.92 -24.34 -13.58
CA SER A 423 11.48 -25.38 -12.71
C SER A 423 12.96 -25.11 -12.41
N SER A 424 13.68 -24.50 -13.36
CA SER A 424 15.08 -24.09 -13.19
C SER A 424 15.26 -23.08 -12.05
N ASP A 425 14.34 -22.13 -11.90
CA ASP A 425 14.44 -21.09 -10.87
C ASP A 425 14.30 -21.69 -9.48
N ILE A 426 13.42 -22.68 -9.33
CA ILE A 426 13.27 -23.42 -8.07
C ILE A 426 14.52 -24.26 -7.80
N VAL A 427 15.06 -24.96 -8.81
CA VAL A 427 16.34 -25.70 -8.63
C VAL A 427 17.45 -24.76 -8.19
N SER A 428 17.63 -23.63 -8.88
CA SER A 428 18.65 -22.64 -8.54
C SER A 428 18.44 -22.02 -7.16
N LEU A 429 17.19 -21.78 -6.77
CA LEU A 429 16.86 -21.32 -5.42
C LEU A 429 17.30 -22.34 -4.36
N LEU A 430 16.97 -23.62 -4.56
CA LEU A 430 17.27 -24.67 -3.61
C LEU A 430 18.78 -24.97 -3.54
N ASP A 431 19.45 -25.03 -4.68
CA ASP A 431 20.89 -25.28 -4.79
C ASP A 431 21.73 -24.12 -4.22
N GLY A 432 21.22 -22.90 -4.32
CA GLY A 432 21.86 -21.70 -3.77
C GLY A 432 21.80 -21.57 -2.23
N ILE A 433 21.08 -22.46 -1.54
CA ILE A 433 20.97 -22.40 -0.08
C ILE A 433 22.22 -22.95 0.59
N GLN A 434 22.74 -22.18 1.55
CA GLN A 434 23.89 -22.61 2.34
C GLN A 434 23.64 -23.98 3.01
N GLY A 435 24.56 -24.90 2.72
CA GLY A 435 24.57 -26.26 3.25
C GLY A 435 23.97 -27.31 2.31
N VAL A 436 23.32 -26.89 1.23
CA VAL A 436 22.90 -27.79 0.14
C VAL A 436 24.11 -28.12 -0.75
N SER A 437 24.29 -29.40 -1.05
CA SER A 437 25.30 -29.89 -1.99
C SER A 437 24.75 -30.01 -3.40
N HIS A 438 23.57 -30.62 -3.53
CA HIS A 438 22.82 -30.70 -4.79
C HIS A 438 21.36 -31.10 -4.50
N VAL A 439 20.51 -30.91 -5.51
CA VAL A 439 19.07 -31.17 -5.42
C VAL A 439 18.63 -32.02 -6.60
N THR A 440 17.79 -33.02 -6.31
CA THR A 440 17.05 -33.78 -7.32
C THR A 440 15.57 -33.44 -7.18
N MET A 441 15.03 -32.69 -8.15
CA MET A 441 13.61 -32.29 -8.16
C MET A 441 12.75 -33.36 -8.86
N PHE A 442 11.63 -33.72 -8.24
CA PHE A 442 10.60 -34.62 -8.79
C PHE A 442 9.33 -33.88 -9.19
N SER A 443 8.98 -32.78 -8.50
CA SER A 443 7.88 -31.90 -8.86
C SER A 443 8.25 -30.44 -8.59
N PRO A 444 7.96 -29.51 -9.52
CA PRO A 444 7.40 -29.74 -10.85
C PRO A 444 8.44 -30.33 -11.84
N GLN A 445 8.04 -31.27 -12.70
CA GLN A 445 8.94 -31.90 -13.70
C GLN A 445 9.27 -30.99 -14.90
N ALA A 446 8.48 -29.94 -15.08
CA ALA A 446 8.61 -28.96 -16.16
C ALA A 446 8.11 -27.60 -15.66
N ASP A 447 8.28 -26.56 -16.47
CA ASP A 447 7.78 -25.23 -16.16
C ASP A 447 6.27 -25.25 -15.94
N VAL A 448 5.83 -24.55 -14.88
CA VAL A 448 4.43 -24.47 -14.52
C VAL A 448 3.81 -23.26 -15.19
N GLU A 449 3.03 -23.52 -16.23
CA GLU A 449 2.29 -22.47 -16.92
C GLU A 449 1.17 -21.90 -16.04
N ILE A 450 1.19 -20.60 -15.73
CA ILE A 450 0.15 -19.91 -14.97
C ILE A 450 -0.76 -19.18 -15.97
N LYS A 451 -2.08 -19.43 -15.88
CA LYS A 451 -3.04 -18.83 -16.82
C LYS A 451 -3.34 -17.37 -16.45
N PRO A 452 -3.86 -16.56 -17.39
CA PRO A 452 -4.42 -15.26 -17.05
C PRO A 452 -5.49 -15.38 -15.94
N GLY A 453 -5.50 -14.43 -15.01
CA GLY A 453 -6.31 -14.43 -13.79
C GLY A 453 -5.75 -15.30 -12.67
N GLN A 454 -4.62 -16.01 -12.88
CA GLN A 454 -3.99 -16.85 -11.87
C GLN A 454 -2.73 -16.25 -11.27
N ILE A 455 -2.51 -16.49 -9.98
CA ILE A 455 -1.27 -16.21 -9.26
C ILE A 455 -0.76 -17.54 -8.69
N ALA A 456 0.51 -17.85 -8.90
CA ALA A 456 1.11 -19.05 -8.30
C ALA A 456 1.24 -18.89 -6.78
N THR A 457 1.02 -19.96 -6.05
CA THR A 457 1.23 -20.02 -4.59
C THR A 457 1.99 -21.28 -4.24
N LEU A 458 2.63 -21.29 -3.09
CA LEU A 458 3.26 -22.49 -2.56
C LEU A 458 2.19 -23.56 -2.29
N GLY A 459 2.36 -24.73 -2.90
CA GLY A 459 1.56 -25.92 -2.62
C GLY A 459 2.19 -26.75 -1.50
N ASP A 460 1.98 -28.06 -1.58
CA ASP A 460 2.57 -29.00 -0.63
C ASP A 460 4.09 -29.10 -0.84
N ILE A 461 4.82 -29.23 0.27
CA ILE A 461 6.28 -29.35 0.28
C ILE A 461 6.67 -30.74 0.78
N HIS A 462 7.30 -31.53 -0.10
CA HIS A 462 7.83 -32.84 0.21
C HIS A 462 9.34 -32.84 -0.01
N LEU A 463 10.10 -32.82 1.09
CA LEU A 463 11.56 -32.78 1.05
C LEU A 463 12.16 -34.03 1.69
N GLY A 464 12.83 -34.83 0.86
CA GLY A 464 13.67 -35.95 1.27
C GLY A 464 15.08 -35.44 1.58
N MET A 465 15.44 -35.32 2.86
CA MET A 465 16.78 -34.84 3.26
C MET A 465 17.75 -36.02 3.36
N LYS A 466 18.88 -35.95 2.64
CA LYS A 466 19.96 -36.95 2.70
C LYS A 466 21.30 -36.27 2.98
N VAL A 467 22.14 -36.88 3.79
CA VAL A 467 23.52 -36.40 4.00
C VAL A 467 24.42 -37.06 2.97
N VAL A 468 25.25 -36.27 2.28
CA VAL A 468 26.20 -36.79 1.30
C VAL A 468 27.21 -37.70 2.01
N ALA A 469 27.49 -38.88 1.43
CA ALA A 469 28.57 -39.73 1.95
C ALA A 469 29.93 -39.08 1.65
N LEU A 470 30.82 -39.07 2.64
CA LEU A 470 32.19 -38.54 2.54
C LEU A 470 33.01 -39.20 1.41
#